data_AF-A0A318I0I4-F1
#
_entry.id   AF-A0A318I0I4-F1
#
_cell.length_a   1.000
_cell.length_b   1.000
_cell.length_c   1.000
_cell.angle_alpha   90.00
_cell.angle_beta   90.00
_cell.angle_gamma   90.00
#
_symmetry.space_group_name_H-M   'P 1'
#
loop_
_entity.id
_entity.type
_entity.pdbx_description
1 polymer ?
#
loop_
_entity_poly.entity_id
_entity_poly.type
_entity_poly.pdbx_seq_one_letter_code
_entity_poly.pdbx_strand_id
1 'polypeptide(L)'
;MPQSYLQFYSDIAFHNGLKKLMSEFLGNKQLLDNGFEYLKEYDYYLKEEMVIDAEDAVFDITTINREIYLRDILLEQRKNLYNVLKSTPDCLKGTLDELNIVFTKIESQEEQTYFAIIIEELKNVVGDIKLQYSNIVEHHPIYNKIKRVNSSLSYFQCKDLPYSFFEKLYELTYSLDLIDDVIVTEEEFMNVFTSVKPESQIIFKKPNPIIAFYLKAIEVFFDNLNAVTIEKSQLFLNKQGKPLKSADLYTALSRGTDKYAVEKTRIKTEVEELNNKYLT
;
A
#
# COMPACT_ATOMS: atom_id res chain seq x y z
N MET A 1 14.97 30.73 -10.16
CA MET A 1 15.22 29.39 -9.56
C MET A 1 15.04 28.36 -10.66
N PRO A 2 15.80 27.25 -10.69
CA PRO A 2 15.46 26.14 -11.57
C PRO A 2 14.01 25.72 -11.29
N GLN A 3 13.27 25.42 -12.35
CA GLN A 3 11.86 25.05 -12.27
C GLN A 3 11.74 23.74 -11.51
N SER A 4 11.18 23.78 -10.29
CA SER A 4 10.96 22.57 -9.48
C SER A 4 9.95 21.67 -10.19
N TYR A 5 10.26 20.38 -10.28
CA TYR A 5 9.35 19.36 -10.82
C TYR A 5 8.14 19.11 -9.92
N LEU A 6 8.12 19.72 -8.73
CA LEU A 6 7.05 19.67 -7.74
C LEU A 6 6.43 21.06 -7.54
N GLN A 7 6.55 21.96 -8.52
CA GLN A 7 6.02 23.32 -8.42
C GLN A 7 4.53 23.32 -8.04
N PHE A 8 3.73 22.43 -8.63
CA PHE A 8 2.31 22.29 -8.29
C PHE A 8 2.09 22.02 -6.78
N TYR A 9 2.78 21.02 -6.22
CA TYR A 9 2.64 20.69 -4.81
C TYR A 9 3.24 21.76 -3.89
N SER A 10 4.30 22.42 -4.34
CA SER A 10 4.90 23.57 -3.64
C SER A 10 3.93 24.75 -3.59
N ASP A 11 3.23 25.02 -4.69
CA ASP A 11 2.22 26.09 -4.74
C ASP A 11 1.05 25.78 -3.80
N ILE A 12 0.60 24.53 -3.74
CA ILE A 12 -0.40 24.07 -2.76
C ILE A 12 0.09 24.30 -1.34
N ALA A 13 1.32 23.88 -1.02
CA ALA A 13 1.86 23.91 0.34
C ALA A 13 2.21 25.32 0.84
N PHE A 14 2.68 26.22 -0.04
CA PHE A 14 3.33 27.47 0.35
C PHE A 14 2.71 28.73 -0.27
N HIS A 15 1.91 28.63 -1.33
CA HIS A 15 1.50 29.79 -2.13
C HIS A 15 -0.01 29.88 -2.37
N ASN A 16 -0.83 29.39 -1.43
CA ASN A 16 -2.30 29.35 -1.54
C ASN A 16 -2.81 28.63 -2.80
N GLY A 17 -2.01 27.70 -3.34
CA GLY A 17 -2.32 26.98 -4.58
C GLY A 17 -3.65 26.23 -4.50
N LEU A 18 -3.98 25.64 -3.35
CA LEU A 18 -5.26 24.95 -3.17
C LEU A 18 -6.45 25.90 -3.31
N LYS A 19 -6.39 27.08 -2.68
CA LYS A 19 -7.46 28.08 -2.77
C LYS A 19 -7.66 28.55 -4.21
N LYS A 20 -6.55 28.78 -4.92
CA LYS A 20 -6.56 29.16 -6.33
C LYS A 20 -7.19 28.05 -7.18
N LEU A 21 -6.74 26.80 -6.99
CA LEU A 21 -7.26 25.65 -7.71
C LEU A 21 -8.77 25.45 -7.47
N MET A 22 -9.22 25.57 -6.23
CA MET A 22 -10.65 25.49 -5.92
C MET A 22 -11.44 26.65 -6.53
N SER A 23 -10.86 27.84 -6.69
CA SER A 23 -11.54 28.93 -7.41
C SER A 23 -11.67 28.66 -8.92
N GLU A 24 -10.70 27.95 -9.51
CA GLU A 24 -10.70 27.57 -10.93
C GLU A 24 -11.72 26.48 -11.27
N PHE A 25 -12.20 25.74 -10.27
CA PHE A 25 -13.33 24.83 -10.44
C PHE A 25 -14.58 25.57 -10.92
N LEU A 26 -14.82 26.80 -10.42
CA LEU A 26 -15.99 27.58 -10.83
C LEU A 26 -15.77 28.15 -12.24
N GLY A 27 -16.59 27.72 -13.20
CA GLY A 27 -16.46 28.17 -14.59
C GLY A 27 -15.27 27.52 -15.30
N ASN A 28 -14.89 26.31 -14.89
CA ASN A 28 -13.89 25.51 -15.56
C ASN A 28 -14.27 25.29 -17.04
N LYS A 29 -13.51 25.91 -17.95
CA LYS A 29 -13.80 25.88 -19.39
C LYS A 29 -13.72 24.48 -19.98
N GLN A 30 -12.77 23.66 -19.54
CA GLN A 30 -12.60 22.31 -20.06
C GLN A 30 -13.81 21.43 -19.77
N LEU A 31 -14.39 21.52 -18.56
CA LEU A 31 -15.60 20.79 -18.22
C LEU A 31 -16.80 21.29 -19.04
N LEU A 32 -16.95 22.61 -19.18
CA LEU A 32 -18.01 23.21 -19.99
C LEU A 32 -17.90 22.80 -21.47
N ASP A 33 -16.70 22.86 -22.04
CA ASP A 33 -16.41 22.48 -23.43
C ASP A 33 -16.66 20.97 -23.67
N ASN A 34 -16.50 20.15 -22.63
CA ASN A 34 -16.80 18.71 -22.65
C ASN A 34 -18.29 18.37 -22.43
N GLY A 35 -19.16 19.39 -22.36
CA GLY A 35 -20.61 19.23 -22.26
C GLY A 35 -21.14 19.09 -20.85
N PHE A 36 -20.37 19.41 -19.81
CA PHE A 36 -20.88 19.47 -18.45
C PHE A 36 -21.61 20.79 -18.18
N GLU A 37 -22.68 20.72 -17.40
CA GLU A 37 -23.38 21.88 -16.82
C GLU A 37 -23.04 22.03 -15.34
N TYR A 38 -22.78 23.26 -14.90
CA TYR A 38 -22.48 23.53 -13.49
C TYR A 38 -23.75 23.83 -12.68
N LEU A 39 -24.08 22.95 -11.74
CA LEU A 39 -25.24 23.10 -10.86
C LEU A 39 -24.82 23.80 -9.56
N LYS A 40 -25.01 25.12 -9.53
CA LYS A 40 -24.59 25.99 -8.42
C LYS A 40 -25.18 25.60 -7.06
N GLU A 41 -26.40 25.09 -7.03
CA GLU A 41 -27.08 24.68 -5.79
C GLU A 41 -26.36 23.52 -5.09
N TYR A 42 -25.72 22.66 -5.87
CA TYR A 42 -25.09 21.43 -5.38
C TYR A 42 -23.55 21.43 -5.48
N ASP A 43 -22.95 22.49 -6.02
CA ASP A 43 -21.49 22.68 -6.17
C ASP A 43 -20.81 21.53 -6.94
N TYR A 44 -21.44 21.06 -8.02
CA TYR A 44 -20.87 20.06 -8.95
C TYR A 44 -21.21 20.33 -10.41
N TYR A 45 -20.44 19.71 -11.30
CA TYR A 45 -20.71 19.61 -12.73
C TYR A 45 -21.47 18.32 -13.04
N LEU A 46 -22.52 18.40 -13.88
CA LEU A 46 -23.34 17.28 -14.32
C LEU A 46 -23.19 17.11 -15.84
N LYS A 47 -23.09 15.87 -16.30
CA LYS A 47 -23.23 15.56 -17.72
C LYS A 47 -24.15 14.35 -17.87
N GLU A 48 -25.17 14.51 -18.71
CA GLU A 48 -26.12 13.47 -19.05
C GLU A 48 -25.87 13.05 -20.49
N GLU A 49 -25.55 11.78 -20.71
CA GLU A 49 -25.36 11.21 -22.05
C GLU A 49 -26.39 10.11 -22.28
N MET A 50 -27.12 10.19 -23.39
CA MET A 50 -28.08 9.15 -23.76
C MET A 50 -27.31 7.93 -24.31
N VAL A 51 -27.47 6.78 -23.66
CA VAL A 51 -26.82 5.51 -24.03
C VAL A 51 -27.72 4.67 -24.94
N ILE A 52 -29.04 4.72 -24.72
CA ILE A 52 -30.02 3.99 -25.52
C ILE A 52 -31.15 4.97 -25.90
N ASP A 53 -31.38 5.13 -27.20
CA ASP A 53 -32.47 5.93 -27.77
C ASP A 53 -33.60 5.00 -28.24
N ALA A 54 -34.48 4.64 -27.31
CA ALA A 54 -35.65 3.77 -27.52
C ALA A 54 -36.79 4.17 -26.57
N GLU A 55 -37.92 3.44 -26.57
CA GLU A 55 -39.05 3.70 -25.66
C GLU A 55 -38.62 3.70 -24.17
N ASP A 56 -37.58 2.96 -23.82
CA ASP A 56 -36.91 2.98 -22.51
C ASP A 56 -35.54 3.67 -22.63
N ALA A 57 -35.53 5.00 -22.80
CA ALA A 57 -34.28 5.76 -22.89
C ALA A 57 -33.44 5.60 -21.62
N VAL A 58 -32.16 5.21 -21.80
CA VAL A 58 -31.19 5.06 -20.70
C VAL A 58 -30.17 6.18 -20.80
N PHE A 59 -29.97 6.90 -19.69
CA PHE A 59 -28.99 7.96 -19.57
C PHE A 59 -27.86 7.53 -18.64
N ASP A 60 -26.63 7.85 -19.03
CA ASP A 60 -25.47 7.84 -18.14
C ASP A 60 -25.31 9.23 -17.53
N ILE A 61 -25.16 9.27 -16.21
CA ILE A 61 -25.09 10.52 -15.45
C ILE A 61 -23.72 10.60 -14.79
N THR A 62 -22.89 11.49 -15.29
CA THR A 62 -21.57 11.77 -14.71
C THR A 62 -21.62 13.02 -13.86
N THR A 63 -21.11 12.95 -12.64
CA THR A 63 -20.97 14.11 -11.75
C THR A 63 -19.51 14.35 -11.39
N ILE A 64 -19.09 15.62 -11.37
CA ILE A 64 -17.75 16.05 -10.95
C ILE A 64 -17.92 17.14 -9.90
N ASN A 65 -17.67 16.78 -8.64
CA ASN A 65 -17.57 17.73 -7.54
C ASN A 65 -16.10 18.16 -7.34
N ARG A 66 -15.85 19.06 -6.38
CA ARG A 66 -14.50 19.57 -6.08
C ARG A 66 -13.48 18.49 -5.68
N GLU A 67 -13.93 17.44 -5.00
CA GLU A 67 -13.05 16.34 -4.59
C GLU A 67 -12.61 15.51 -5.79
N ILE A 68 -13.54 15.16 -6.68
CA ILE A 68 -13.25 14.44 -7.93
C ILE A 68 -12.30 15.29 -8.79
N TYR A 69 -12.63 16.58 -8.97
CA TYR A 69 -11.79 17.52 -9.72
C TYR A 69 -10.35 17.59 -9.16
N LEU A 70 -10.20 17.67 -7.84
CA LEU A 70 -8.90 17.67 -7.20
C LEU A 70 -8.14 16.36 -7.45
N ARG A 71 -8.82 15.20 -7.30
CA ARG A 71 -8.20 13.88 -7.52
C ARG A 71 -7.71 13.72 -8.96
N ASP A 72 -8.48 14.19 -9.94
CA ASP A 72 -8.10 14.11 -11.36
C ASP A 72 -6.85 14.96 -11.66
N ILE A 73 -6.78 16.17 -11.11
CA ILE A 73 -5.60 17.04 -11.26
C ILE A 73 -4.39 16.41 -10.57
N LEU A 74 -4.56 15.94 -9.33
CA LEU A 74 -3.50 15.26 -8.59
C LEU A 74 -2.94 14.05 -9.36
N LEU A 75 -3.81 13.26 -9.99
CA LEU A 75 -3.45 12.13 -10.83
C LEU A 75 -2.62 12.57 -12.04
N GLU A 76 -3.01 13.66 -12.70
CA GLU A 76 -2.25 14.23 -13.83
C GLU A 76 -0.86 14.72 -13.39
N GLN A 77 -0.78 15.40 -12.25
CA GLN A 77 0.49 15.90 -11.71
C GLN A 77 1.43 14.75 -11.34
N ARG A 78 0.92 13.66 -10.76
CA ARG A 78 1.69 12.44 -10.53
C ARG A 78 2.24 11.85 -11.83
N LYS A 79 1.41 11.74 -12.88
CA LYS A 79 1.86 11.24 -14.20
C LYS A 79 2.99 12.13 -14.77
N ASN A 80 2.84 13.44 -14.67
CA ASN A 80 3.85 14.40 -15.13
C ASN A 80 5.17 14.23 -14.37
N LEU A 81 5.12 14.10 -13.04
CA LEU A 81 6.30 13.85 -12.21
C LEU A 81 7.02 12.56 -12.64
N TYR A 82 6.30 11.46 -12.89
CA TYR A 82 6.93 10.22 -13.32
C TYR A 82 7.56 10.29 -14.71
N ASN A 83 6.94 11.00 -15.64
CA ASN A 83 7.52 11.20 -16.97
C ASN A 83 8.87 11.95 -16.88
N VAL A 84 8.98 12.91 -15.96
CA VAL A 84 10.24 13.60 -15.67
C VAL A 84 11.25 12.64 -15.03
N LEU A 85 10.88 11.97 -13.94
CA LEU A 85 11.80 11.09 -13.20
C LEU A 85 12.35 9.95 -14.07
N LYS A 86 11.53 9.43 -14.98
CA LYS A 86 11.96 8.41 -15.95
C LYS A 86 13.04 8.93 -16.91
N SER A 87 13.00 10.23 -17.23
CA SER A 87 13.92 10.88 -18.17
C SER A 87 15.18 11.40 -17.50
N THR A 88 15.12 11.71 -16.19
CA THR A 88 16.24 12.27 -15.41
C THR A 88 16.35 11.64 -14.01
N PRO A 89 16.81 10.37 -13.88
CA PRO A 89 16.91 9.70 -12.58
C PRO A 89 17.85 10.40 -11.58
N ASP A 90 18.83 11.16 -12.06
CA ASP A 90 19.80 11.86 -11.22
C ASP A 90 19.17 12.93 -10.31
N CYS A 91 17.96 13.43 -10.64
CA CYS A 91 17.25 14.41 -9.82
C CYS A 91 16.41 13.78 -8.68
N LEU A 92 16.41 12.45 -8.56
CA LEU A 92 15.54 11.72 -7.64
C LEU A 92 15.73 12.12 -6.18
N LYS A 93 16.99 12.25 -5.73
CA LYS A 93 17.29 12.63 -4.34
C LYS A 93 16.75 14.03 -4.02
N GLY A 94 17.01 15.01 -4.88
CA GLY A 94 16.48 16.37 -4.73
C GLY A 94 14.95 16.40 -4.77
N THR A 95 14.34 15.57 -5.60
CA THR A 95 12.87 15.42 -5.66
C THR A 95 12.33 14.86 -4.33
N LEU A 96 12.98 13.87 -3.73
CA LEU A 96 12.59 13.31 -2.44
C LEU A 96 12.79 14.33 -1.29
N ASP A 97 13.86 15.12 -1.33
CA ASP A 97 14.10 16.21 -0.37
C ASP A 97 12.97 17.26 -0.44
N GLU A 98 12.60 17.68 -1.66
CA GLU A 98 11.49 18.61 -1.89
C GLU A 98 10.14 18.01 -1.46
N LEU A 99 9.85 16.75 -1.81
CA LEU A 99 8.64 16.04 -1.36
C LEU A 99 8.57 15.99 0.17
N ASN A 100 9.69 15.83 0.87
CA ASN A 100 9.71 15.76 2.32
C ASN A 100 9.31 17.10 2.95
N ILE A 101 9.79 18.20 2.36
CA ILE A 101 9.44 19.57 2.76
C ILE A 101 7.94 19.82 2.53
N VAL A 102 7.46 19.53 1.32
CA VAL A 102 6.06 19.67 0.91
C VAL A 102 5.13 18.83 1.79
N PHE A 103 5.46 17.56 1.98
CA PHE A 103 4.68 16.62 2.80
C PHE A 103 4.55 17.13 4.23
N THR A 104 5.66 17.52 4.86
CA THR A 104 5.65 18.06 6.24
C THR A 104 4.77 19.30 6.36
N LYS A 105 4.80 20.17 5.34
CA LYS A 105 3.99 21.39 5.34
C LYS A 105 2.49 21.07 5.20
N ILE A 106 2.12 20.18 4.29
CA ILE A 106 0.73 19.80 4.03
C ILE A 106 0.16 18.98 5.20
N GLU A 107 0.96 18.09 5.80
CA GLU A 107 0.59 17.29 6.98
C GLU A 107 0.23 18.19 8.17
N SER A 108 0.94 19.31 8.37
CA SER A 108 0.58 20.30 9.39
C SER A 108 -0.78 21.00 9.18
N GLN A 109 -1.45 20.74 8.05
CA GLN A 109 -2.73 21.34 7.65
C GLN A 109 -3.82 20.28 7.43
N GLU A 110 -3.62 19.04 7.89
CA GLU A 110 -4.51 17.89 7.62
C GLU A 110 -5.98 18.12 7.98
N GLU A 111 -6.27 18.89 9.03
CA GLU A 111 -7.63 19.21 9.46
C GLU A 111 -8.40 20.11 8.48
N GLN A 112 -7.73 20.71 7.49
CA GLN A 112 -8.37 21.57 6.49
C GLN A 112 -8.98 20.76 5.34
N THR A 113 -10.09 21.28 4.81
CA THR A 113 -10.82 20.67 3.69
C THR A 113 -9.87 20.39 2.52
N TYR A 114 -9.93 19.16 2.00
CA TYR A 114 -9.11 18.61 0.91
C TYR A 114 -7.65 18.24 1.21
N PHE A 115 -7.06 18.67 2.34
CA PHE A 115 -5.66 18.34 2.63
C PHE A 115 -5.46 16.84 2.87
N ALA A 116 -6.43 16.13 3.44
CA ALA A 116 -6.40 14.67 3.55
C ALA A 116 -6.26 13.96 2.19
N ILE A 117 -6.94 14.46 1.15
CA ILE A 117 -6.85 13.91 -0.22
C ILE A 117 -5.44 14.13 -0.78
N ILE A 118 -4.86 15.30 -0.56
CA ILE A 118 -3.50 15.64 -1.03
C ILE A 118 -2.46 14.80 -0.30
N ILE A 119 -2.62 14.62 1.02
CA ILE A 119 -1.73 13.77 1.83
C ILE A 119 -1.77 12.33 1.31
N GLU A 120 -2.96 11.77 1.08
CA GLU A 120 -3.11 10.43 0.51
C GLU A 120 -2.35 10.31 -0.82
N GLU A 121 -2.48 11.31 -1.71
CA GLU A 121 -1.78 11.27 -2.98
C GLU A 121 -0.25 11.39 -2.83
N LEU A 122 0.25 12.26 -1.96
CA LEU A 122 1.68 12.35 -1.70
C LEU A 122 2.25 11.05 -1.13
N LYS A 123 1.48 10.34 -0.30
CA LYS A 123 1.84 9.00 0.18
C LYS A 123 1.98 8.02 -0.99
N ASN A 124 1.06 8.04 -1.94
CA ASN A 124 1.12 7.21 -3.15
C ASN A 124 2.36 7.54 -4.00
N VAL A 125 2.61 8.84 -4.24
CA VAL A 125 3.78 9.31 -5.00
C VAL A 125 5.09 8.80 -4.39
N VAL A 126 5.25 8.95 -3.08
CA VAL A 126 6.46 8.48 -2.39
C VAL A 126 6.57 6.96 -2.42
N GLY A 127 5.45 6.25 -2.27
CA GLY A 127 5.40 4.79 -2.33
C GLY A 127 5.86 4.25 -3.68
N ASP A 128 5.29 4.77 -4.76
CA ASP A 128 5.66 4.41 -6.13
C ASP A 128 7.13 4.73 -6.44
N ILE A 129 7.63 5.89 -6.01
CA ILE A 129 9.04 6.26 -6.17
C ILE A 129 9.93 5.24 -5.48
N LYS A 130 9.61 4.88 -4.22
CA LYS A 130 10.38 3.89 -3.47
C LYS A 130 10.35 2.52 -4.17
N LEU A 131 9.19 2.09 -4.65
CA LEU A 131 9.05 0.84 -5.41
C LEU A 131 9.95 0.82 -6.64
N GLN A 132 9.87 1.87 -7.46
CA GLN A 132 10.49 1.91 -8.77
C GLN A 132 12.00 2.18 -8.71
N TYR A 133 12.46 2.94 -7.71
CA TYR A 133 13.84 3.45 -7.65
C TYR A 133 14.57 3.08 -6.34
N SER A 134 14.13 2.04 -5.64
CA SER A 134 14.77 1.50 -4.44
C SER A 134 16.25 1.16 -4.63
N ASN A 135 16.65 0.79 -5.85
CA ASN A 135 18.05 0.52 -6.21
C ASN A 135 18.91 1.78 -6.35
N ILE A 136 18.31 2.97 -6.40
CA ILE A 136 19.00 4.26 -6.52
C ILE A 136 19.04 4.98 -5.17
N VAL A 137 17.90 5.03 -4.47
CA VAL A 137 17.77 5.64 -3.15
C VAL A 137 17.10 4.65 -2.21
N GLU A 138 17.92 3.84 -1.55
CA GLU A 138 17.49 2.84 -0.59
C GLU A 138 16.93 3.48 0.69
N HIS A 139 17.55 4.58 1.14
CA HIS A 139 17.20 5.28 2.37
C HIS A 139 16.90 6.76 2.12
N HIS A 140 15.75 7.22 2.63
CA HIS A 140 15.39 8.64 2.65
C HIS A 140 14.47 8.93 3.86
N PRO A 141 14.62 10.06 4.57
CA PRO A 141 13.80 10.40 5.74
C PRO A 141 12.29 10.35 5.49
N ILE A 142 11.85 10.71 4.28
CA ILE A 142 10.43 10.69 3.91
C ILE A 142 9.81 9.29 3.94
N TYR A 143 10.59 8.25 3.66
CA TYR A 143 10.12 6.85 3.70
C TYR A 143 9.81 6.40 5.12
N ASN A 144 10.47 7.00 6.12
CA ASN A 144 10.21 6.72 7.53
C ASN A 144 9.00 7.49 8.06
N LYS A 145 8.70 8.67 7.49
CA LYS A 145 7.52 9.46 7.87
C LYS A 145 6.21 8.83 7.39
N ILE A 146 6.23 8.23 6.20
CA ILE A 146 5.03 7.64 5.62
C ILE A 146 4.96 6.16 6.00
N LYS A 147 4.30 5.86 7.13
CA LYS A 147 4.12 4.48 7.62
C LYS A 147 3.58 3.50 6.56
N ARG A 148 2.62 3.96 5.74
CA ARG A 148 2.01 3.17 4.64
C ARG A 148 3.02 2.76 3.56
N VAL A 149 4.08 3.53 3.33
CA VAL A 149 5.13 3.24 2.32
C VAL A 149 5.98 2.03 2.72
N ASN A 150 5.93 1.57 3.97
CA ASN A 150 6.60 0.33 4.36
C ASN A 150 5.63 -0.85 4.42
N SER A 151 4.37 -0.60 4.79
CA SER A 151 3.37 -1.64 4.96
C SER A 151 2.76 -2.12 3.64
N SER A 152 2.34 -1.21 2.75
CA SER A 152 1.70 -1.58 1.47
C SER A 152 2.70 -1.99 0.37
N LEU A 153 4.01 -1.84 0.62
CA LEU A 153 5.04 -2.14 -0.38
C LEU A 153 5.67 -3.52 -0.22
N SER A 154 5.51 -4.20 0.93
CA SER A 154 6.08 -5.54 1.07
C SER A 154 5.40 -6.52 0.10
N TYR A 155 6.12 -7.57 -0.29
CA TYR A 155 5.59 -8.57 -1.23
C TYR A 155 4.25 -9.17 -0.75
N PHE A 156 4.13 -9.35 0.57
CA PHE A 156 2.91 -9.85 1.22
C PHE A 156 1.95 -8.75 1.70
N GLN A 157 2.26 -7.48 1.43
CA GLN A 157 1.45 -6.32 1.79
C GLN A 157 1.07 -6.33 3.28
N CYS A 158 2.06 -6.24 4.16
CA CYS A 158 1.78 -6.22 5.59
C CYS A 158 0.89 -5.01 5.96
N LYS A 159 0.03 -5.19 6.95
CA LYS A 159 -0.75 -4.07 7.50
C LYS A 159 0.19 -3.10 8.21
N ASP A 160 -0.35 -1.94 8.63
CA ASP A 160 0.44 -0.90 9.33
C ASP A 160 0.89 -1.39 10.72
N LEU A 161 1.96 -2.20 10.72
CA LEU A 161 2.47 -2.92 11.87
C LEU A 161 3.88 -2.39 12.21
N PRO A 162 4.17 -2.10 13.49
CA PRO A 162 5.47 -1.58 13.89
C PRO A 162 6.56 -2.65 13.79
N TYR A 163 7.84 -2.25 13.69
CA TYR A 163 8.98 -3.19 13.66
C TYR A 163 8.92 -4.24 14.79
N SER A 164 8.59 -3.80 16.02
CA SER A 164 8.44 -4.68 17.19
C SER A 164 7.39 -5.79 17.04
N PHE A 165 6.42 -5.64 16.13
CA PHE A 165 5.48 -6.73 15.82
C PHE A 165 6.22 -7.89 15.15
N PHE A 166 7.13 -7.60 14.21
CA PHE A 166 7.85 -8.62 13.44
C PHE A 166 8.89 -9.34 14.29
N GLU A 167 9.56 -8.63 15.21
CA GLU A 167 10.42 -9.25 16.25
C GLU A 167 9.60 -10.27 17.07
N LYS A 168 8.39 -9.88 17.51
CA LYS A 168 7.50 -10.77 18.27
C LYS A 168 6.93 -11.92 17.44
N LEU A 169 6.66 -11.68 16.16
CA LEU A 169 6.25 -12.74 15.24
C LEU A 169 7.37 -13.75 15.04
N TYR A 170 8.62 -13.31 14.92
CA TYR A 170 9.79 -14.17 14.85
C TYR A 170 9.96 -15.00 16.14
N GLU A 171 9.96 -14.35 17.31
CA GLU A 171 10.04 -15.03 18.61
C GLU A 171 8.95 -16.10 18.79
N LEU A 172 7.70 -15.78 18.42
CA LEU A 172 6.58 -16.71 18.43
C LEU A 172 6.81 -17.89 17.48
N THR A 173 7.29 -17.63 16.28
CA THR A 173 7.53 -18.67 15.27
C THR A 173 8.60 -19.65 15.74
N TYR A 174 9.64 -19.12 16.38
CA TYR A 174 10.68 -19.89 17.04
C TYR A 174 10.15 -20.65 18.27
N SER A 175 9.38 -20.02 19.15
CA SER A 175 8.87 -20.64 20.39
C SER A 175 7.90 -21.81 20.12
N LEU A 176 7.22 -21.77 18.96
CA LEU A 176 6.36 -22.83 18.44
C LEU A 176 7.14 -23.96 17.74
N ASP A 177 8.47 -23.88 17.73
CA ASP A 177 9.38 -24.84 17.08
C ASP A 177 9.07 -24.99 15.57
N LEU A 178 8.61 -23.91 14.93
CA LEU A 178 8.31 -23.92 13.50
C LEU A 178 9.57 -23.75 12.65
N ILE A 179 10.58 -23.01 13.14
CA ILE A 179 11.84 -22.67 12.46
C ILE A 179 13.07 -22.99 13.34
N ASP A 180 14.27 -22.95 12.76
CA ASP A 180 15.55 -22.93 13.51
C ASP A 180 16.07 -21.49 13.54
N ASP A 181 16.41 -20.96 14.70
CA ASP A 181 17.07 -19.65 14.82
C ASP A 181 18.52 -19.67 14.34
N VAL A 182 19.13 -20.85 14.22
CA VAL A 182 20.45 -21.03 13.60
C VAL A 182 20.38 -21.04 12.07
N ILE A 183 19.25 -21.47 11.49
CA ILE A 183 19.08 -21.60 10.03
C ILE A 183 18.38 -20.38 9.44
N VAL A 184 17.41 -19.82 10.14
CA VAL A 184 16.64 -18.65 9.73
C VAL A 184 16.86 -17.59 10.79
N THR A 185 17.71 -16.63 10.49
CA THR A 185 17.95 -15.50 11.40
C THR A 185 16.72 -14.59 11.47
N GLU A 186 16.66 -13.77 12.52
CA GLU A 186 15.60 -12.77 12.67
C GLU A 186 15.55 -11.81 11.47
N GLU A 187 16.71 -11.34 11.00
CA GLU A 187 16.81 -10.44 9.85
C GLU A 187 16.26 -11.08 8.57
N GLU A 188 16.63 -12.33 8.29
CA GLU A 188 16.13 -13.09 7.13
C GLU A 188 14.62 -13.33 7.23
N PHE A 189 14.12 -13.68 8.42
CA PHE A 189 12.70 -13.86 8.67
C PHE A 189 11.92 -12.57 8.40
N MET A 190 12.40 -11.46 8.95
CA MET A 190 11.78 -10.14 8.77
C MET A 190 11.84 -9.67 7.31
N ASN A 191 12.94 -9.94 6.60
CA ASN A 191 13.09 -9.60 5.18
C ASN A 191 11.95 -10.21 4.35
N VAL A 192 11.57 -11.46 4.60
CA VAL A 192 10.48 -12.15 3.88
C VAL A 192 9.16 -11.39 3.98
N PHE A 193 8.83 -10.85 5.15
CA PHE A 193 7.52 -10.23 5.39
C PHE A 193 7.49 -8.72 5.14
N THR A 194 8.63 -8.04 5.17
CA THR A 194 8.73 -6.57 5.13
C THR A 194 9.33 -6.04 3.83
N SER A 195 10.08 -6.85 3.07
CA SER A 195 10.70 -6.42 1.82
C SER A 195 9.71 -6.45 0.64
N VAL A 196 9.90 -5.52 -0.29
CA VAL A 196 9.23 -5.47 -1.60
C VAL A 196 9.66 -6.64 -2.49
N LYS A 197 10.97 -6.96 -2.42
CA LYS A 197 11.62 -8.03 -3.17
C LYS A 197 12.44 -8.85 -2.16
N PRO A 198 11.78 -9.67 -1.35
CA PRO A 198 12.48 -10.53 -0.39
C PRO A 198 13.37 -11.53 -1.14
N GLU A 199 14.57 -11.73 -0.62
CA GLU A 199 15.55 -12.68 -1.17
C GLU A 199 15.78 -13.86 -0.21
N SER A 200 15.44 -13.68 1.06
CA SER A 200 15.58 -14.68 2.12
C SER A 200 14.50 -15.76 2.02
N GLN A 201 14.80 -16.95 2.57
CA GLN A 201 13.86 -18.07 2.60
C GLN A 201 13.61 -18.53 4.04
N ILE A 202 12.36 -18.88 4.35
CA ILE A 202 11.98 -19.47 5.63
C ILE A 202 11.82 -20.97 5.45
N ILE A 203 12.69 -21.76 6.10
CA ILE A 203 12.63 -23.22 6.11
C ILE A 203 11.91 -23.68 7.38
N PHE A 204 10.74 -24.29 7.20
CA PHE A 204 9.97 -24.83 8.31
C PHE A 204 10.37 -26.26 8.69
N LYS A 205 10.41 -26.55 9.99
CA LYS A 205 10.73 -27.89 10.53
C LYS A 205 9.51 -28.80 10.67
N LYS A 206 8.32 -28.22 10.87
CA LYS A 206 7.09 -28.98 11.17
C LYS A 206 6.43 -29.58 9.91
N PRO A 207 5.51 -30.53 10.05
CA PRO A 207 4.72 -31.05 8.93
C PRO A 207 3.80 -29.98 8.30
N ASN A 208 3.54 -30.11 7.00
CA ASN A 208 2.70 -29.18 6.23
C ASN A 208 1.35 -28.82 6.89
N PRO A 209 0.61 -29.73 7.56
CA PRO A 209 -0.63 -29.35 8.26
C PRO A 209 -0.48 -28.33 9.38
N ILE A 210 0.65 -28.35 10.10
CA ILE A 210 0.93 -27.36 11.15
C ILE A 210 1.34 -26.04 10.49
N ILE A 211 2.23 -26.10 9.50
CA ILE A 211 2.70 -24.92 8.75
C ILE A 211 1.54 -24.19 8.08
N ALA A 212 0.68 -24.93 7.38
CA ALA A 212 -0.47 -24.37 6.67
C ALA A 212 -1.44 -23.69 7.64
N PHE A 213 -1.66 -24.28 8.81
CA PHE A 213 -2.49 -23.68 9.84
C PHE A 213 -1.87 -22.40 10.41
N TYR A 214 -0.57 -22.40 10.71
CA TYR A 214 0.15 -21.21 11.16
C TYR A 214 0.11 -20.07 10.12
N LEU A 215 0.46 -20.35 8.86
CA LEU A 215 0.43 -19.36 7.79
C LEU A 215 -0.98 -18.79 7.59
N LYS A 216 -2.02 -19.63 7.72
CA LYS A 216 -3.41 -19.17 7.68
C LYS A 216 -3.80 -18.32 8.89
N ALA A 217 -3.26 -18.61 10.07
CA ALA A 217 -3.55 -17.84 11.28
C ALA A 217 -2.94 -16.44 11.21
N ILE A 218 -1.70 -16.31 10.72
CA ILE A 218 -1.03 -15.01 10.62
C ILE A 218 -1.48 -14.17 9.41
N GLU A 219 -2.27 -14.74 8.49
CA GLU A 219 -2.82 -14.02 7.32
C GLU A 219 -3.54 -12.73 7.70
N VAL A 220 -4.15 -12.65 8.88
CA VAL A 220 -4.82 -11.43 9.36
C VAL A 220 -3.92 -10.19 9.41
N PHE A 221 -2.60 -10.35 9.47
CA PHE A 221 -1.62 -9.26 9.52
C PHE A 221 -1.19 -8.75 8.14
N PHE A 222 -1.68 -9.37 7.06
CA PHE A 222 -1.21 -9.12 5.70
C PHE A 222 -2.38 -9.09 4.73
N ASP A 223 -2.34 -8.19 3.75
CA ASP A 223 -3.39 -8.09 2.74
C ASP A 223 -3.16 -9.08 1.58
N ASN A 224 -1.94 -9.61 1.41
CA ASN A 224 -1.58 -10.53 0.32
C ASN A 224 -0.86 -11.82 0.77
N LEU A 225 -0.92 -12.20 2.04
CA LEU A 225 -0.39 -13.49 2.52
C LEU A 225 -1.43 -14.61 2.33
N ASN A 226 -1.53 -15.16 1.13
CA ASN A 226 -2.40 -16.29 0.84
C ASN A 226 -1.63 -17.43 0.16
N ALA A 227 -2.24 -18.62 0.08
CA ALA A 227 -1.59 -19.82 -0.46
C ALA A 227 -1.06 -19.66 -1.90
N VAL A 228 -1.72 -18.86 -2.73
CA VAL A 228 -1.28 -18.59 -4.12
C VAL A 228 -0.05 -17.68 -4.12
N THR A 229 -0.06 -16.62 -3.33
CA THR A 229 1.07 -15.69 -3.21
C THR A 229 2.28 -16.35 -2.54
N ILE A 230 2.05 -17.19 -1.53
CA ILE A 230 3.09 -18.03 -0.90
C ILE A 230 3.77 -18.91 -1.94
N GLU A 231 2.98 -19.64 -2.75
CA GLU A 231 3.55 -20.48 -3.81
C GLU A 231 4.32 -19.62 -4.84
N LYS A 232 3.74 -18.52 -5.33
CA LYS A 232 4.44 -17.66 -6.30
C LYS A 232 5.76 -17.09 -5.78
N SER A 233 5.84 -16.82 -4.48
CA SER A 233 7.04 -16.27 -3.86
C SER A 233 8.23 -17.24 -3.86
N GLN A 234 7.97 -18.55 -3.72
CA GLN A 234 8.99 -19.59 -3.50
C GLN A 234 9.89 -19.35 -2.26
N LEU A 235 9.46 -18.50 -1.31
CA LEU A 235 10.26 -18.14 -0.12
C LEU A 235 10.00 -19.05 1.07
N PHE A 236 8.86 -19.75 1.08
CA PHE A 236 8.49 -20.65 2.17
C PHE A 236 8.78 -22.09 1.78
N LEU A 237 9.69 -22.71 2.51
CA LEU A 237 10.18 -24.06 2.24
C LEU A 237 9.73 -25.03 3.34
N ASN A 238 9.41 -26.26 2.94
CA ASN A 238 9.19 -27.34 3.90
C ASN A 238 10.52 -27.87 4.47
N LYS A 239 10.43 -28.83 5.40
CA LYS A 239 11.59 -29.48 6.03
C LYS A 239 12.56 -30.17 5.07
N GLN A 240 12.17 -30.42 3.82
CA GLN A 240 13.02 -30.97 2.76
C GLN A 240 13.60 -29.88 1.83
N GLY A 241 13.44 -28.60 2.18
CA GLY A 241 13.89 -27.47 1.35
C GLY A 241 13.05 -27.26 0.09
N LYS A 242 11.87 -27.88 -0.02
CA LYS A 242 11.01 -27.71 -1.20
C LYS A 242 10.00 -26.58 -0.96
N PRO A 243 9.79 -25.70 -1.96
CA PRO A 243 8.76 -24.67 -1.90
C PRO A 243 7.38 -25.22 -1.60
N LEU A 244 6.65 -24.56 -0.71
CA LEU A 244 5.27 -24.88 -0.39
C LEU A 244 4.36 -24.56 -1.58
N LYS A 245 3.50 -25.51 -1.94
CA LYS A 245 2.52 -25.35 -3.03
C LYS A 245 1.13 -25.04 -2.48
N SER A 246 0.36 -24.24 -3.21
CA SER A 246 -1.01 -23.88 -2.83
C SER A 246 -1.88 -25.13 -2.62
N ALA A 247 -1.80 -26.11 -3.53
CA ALA A 247 -2.52 -27.37 -3.43
C ALA A 247 -2.22 -28.15 -2.13
N ASP A 248 -0.96 -28.14 -1.70
CA ASP A 248 -0.54 -28.81 -0.46
C ASP A 248 -1.11 -28.07 0.77
N LEU A 249 -1.09 -26.74 0.76
CA LEU A 249 -1.63 -25.91 1.84
C LEU A 249 -3.14 -26.10 1.98
N TYR A 250 -3.89 -26.01 0.88
CA TYR A 250 -5.34 -26.22 0.89
C TYR A 250 -5.72 -27.63 1.32
N THR A 251 -4.99 -28.65 0.83
CA THR A 251 -5.22 -30.04 1.23
C THR A 251 -4.92 -30.26 2.72
N ALA A 252 -3.90 -29.60 3.24
CA ALA A 252 -3.51 -29.73 4.64
C ALA A 252 -4.51 -29.04 5.59
N LEU A 253 -5.16 -27.96 5.14
CA LEU A 253 -6.23 -27.27 5.89
C LEU A 253 -7.57 -28.03 5.85
N SER A 254 -7.92 -28.67 4.73
CA SER A 254 -9.20 -29.40 4.60
C SER A 254 -9.23 -30.72 5.36
N ARG A 255 -8.06 -31.34 5.60
CA ARG A 255 -7.96 -32.56 6.40
C ARG A 255 -8.06 -32.23 7.89
N GLY A 256 -9.29 -32.30 8.42
CA GLY A 256 -9.64 -32.21 9.84
C GLY A 256 -9.04 -33.36 10.67
N THR A 257 -7.73 -33.38 10.80
CA THR A 257 -7.03 -34.37 11.62
C THR A 257 -6.80 -33.79 13.01
N ASP A 258 -7.51 -34.34 14.00
CA ASP A 258 -7.33 -34.09 15.44
C ASP A 258 -5.90 -34.37 15.92
N LYS A 259 -5.12 -35.05 15.09
CA LYS A 259 -3.70 -35.39 15.31
C LYS A 259 -2.83 -34.20 15.76
N TYR A 260 -3.17 -32.97 15.34
CA TYR A 260 -2.40 -31.76 15.69
C TYR A 260 -3.23 -30.72 16.44
N ALA A 261 -4.29 -31.15 17.14
CA ALA A 261 -5.22 -30.23 17.80
C ALA A 261 -4.52 -29.35 18.86
N VAL A 262 -3.55 -29.91 19.60
CA VAL A 262 -2.81 -29.19 20.65
C VAL A 262 -1.95 -28.09 20.04
N GLU A 263 -1.16 -28.40 19.01
CA GLU A 263 -0.31 -27.43 18.32
C GLU A 263 -1.13 -26.34 17.64
N LYS A 264 -2.25 -26.71 16.97
CA LYS A 264 -3.16 -25.75 16.36
C LYS A 264 -3.78 -24.81 17.38
N THR A 265 -4.17 -25.32 18.55
CA THR A 265 -4.71 -24.51 19.63
C THR A 265 -3.66 -23.53 20.14
N ARG A 266 -2.43 -24.00 20.36
CA ARG A 266 -1.32 -23.15 20.81
C ARG A 266 -1.00 -22.05 19.80
N ILE A 267 -0.87 -22.39 18.52
CA ILE A 267 -0.70 -21.40 17.43
C ILE A 267 -1.80 -20.36 17.48
N LYS A 268 -3.05 -20.80 17.57
CA LYS A 268 -4.21 -19.90 17.57
C LYS A 268 -4.16 -18.93 18.75
N THR A 269 -3.89 -19.42 19.96
CA THR A 269 -3.78 -18.57 21.16
C THR A 269 -2.67 -17.54 21.02
N GLU A 270 -1.45 -17.96 20.66
CA GLU A 270 -0.31 -17.01 20.57
C GLU A 270 -0.53 -15.97 19.45
N VAL A 271 -1.16 -16.36 18.32
CA VAL A 271 -1.49 -15.43 17.23
C VAL A 271 -2.63 -14.47 17.62
N GLU A 272 -3.65 -14.94 18.35
CA GLU A 272 -4.73 -14.09 18.87
C GLU A 272 -4.19 -13.03 19.85
N GLU A 273 -3.21 -13.38 20.68
CA GLU A 273 -2.53 -12.43 21.56
C GLU A 273 -1.79 -11.33 20.77
N LEU A 274 -1.07 -11.70 19.70
CA LEU A 274 -0.47 -10.70 18.80
C LEU A 274 -1.53 -9.83 18.13
N ASN A 275 -2.63 -10.44 17.66
CA ASN A 275 -3.70 -9.71 16.99
C ASN A 275 -4.31 -8.65 17.91
N ASN A 276 -4.63 -9.04 19.15
CA ASN A 276 -5.20 -8.13 20.14
C ASN A 276 -4.25 -7.01 20.58
N LYS A 277 -2.93 -7.19 20.42
CA LYS A 277 -1.94 -6.19 20.81
C LYS A 277 -1.64 -5.17 19.71
N TYR A 278 -1.75 -5.57 18.44
CA TYR A 278 -1.25 -4.77 17.31
C TYR A 278 -2.32 -4.37 16.29
N LEU A 279 -3.48 -5.02 16.25
CA LEU A 279 -4.55 -4.73 15.30
C LEU A 279 -5.91 -4.36 15.94
N THR A 280 -6.10 -4.64 17.23
CA THR A 280 -7.31 -4.30 18.02
C THR A 280 -6.98 -3.20 19.02
#